data_AF-A0A519G940-F1
#
_entry.id   AF-A0A519G940-F1
#
_cell.length_a   1.000
_cell.length_b   1.000
_cell.length_c   1.000
_cell.angle_alpha   90.00
_cell.angle_beta   90.00
_cell.angle_gamma   90.00
#
_symmetry.space_group_name_H-M   'P 1'
#
loop_
_entity.id
_entity.type
_entity.pdbx_description
1 polymer ?
#
loop_
_entity_poly.entity_id
_entity_poly.type
_entity_poly.pdbx_seq_one_letter_code
_entity_poly.pdbx_strand_id
1 'polypeptide(L)'
;PTAGMVYKLVARQAADDSWVAVAKTSTDKGSKGGRKGAFRTLRRGTATTELVTVSDGFETVPTGADHPDARPLQVRLVEHGQPDPAHLGVEGVHMARAHHARVREELPVQALALSRSDPAIPTVYRDVQ
;
A
#
# COMPACT_ATOMS: atom_id res chain seq x y z
N PRO A 1 -14.45 16.84 8.36
CA PRO A 1 -13.69 16.36 7.16
C PRO A 1 -13.75 14.84 7.14
N THR A 2 -13.91 14.20 5.98
CA THR A 2 -13.89 12.73 5.84
C THR A 2 -12.54 12.29 5.27
N ALA A 3 -12.13 11.05 5.53
CA ALA A 3 -10.86 10.52 5.04
C ALA A 3 -10.82 10.26 3.52
N GLY A 4 -11.93 10.45 2.80
CA GLY A 4 -11.98 10.34 1.33
C GLY A 4 -11.63 8.96 0.76
N MET A 5 -11.75 7.89 1.56
CA MET A 5 -11.40 6.53 1.13
C MET A 5 -12.35 6.00 0.05
N VAL A 6 -11.81 5.22 -0.89
CA VAL A 6 -12.55 4.64 -2.01
C VAL A 6 -12.18 3.17 -2.22
N TYR A 7 -13.11 2.36 -2.71
CA TYR A 7 -12.88 1.00 -3.17
C TYR A 7 -13.00 0.95 -4.70
N LYS A 8 -12.05 0.31 -5.39
CA LYS A 8 -12.01 0.20 -6.85
C LYS A 8 -11.56 -1.19 -7.27
N LEU A 9 -12.24 -1.75 -8.28
CA LEU A 9 -11.74 -2.92 -9.00
C LEU A 9 -10.52 -2.50 -9.83
N VAL A 10 -9.40 -3.22 -9.67
CA VAL A 10 -8.14 -2.92 -10.37
C VAL A 10 -7.70 -4.02 -11.33
N ALA A 11 -8.21 -5.23 -11.19
CA ALA A 11 -8.00 -6.33 -12.13
C ALA A 11 -9.18 -7.29 -12.05
N ARG A 12 -9.41 -8.04 -13.12
CA ARG A 12 -10.39 -9.13 -13.18
C ARG A 12 -9.82 -10.28 -13.97
N GLN A 13 -10.36 -11.47 -13.74
CA GLN A 13 -10.08 -12.62 -14.60
C GLN A 13 -10.93 -12.56 -15.87
N ALA A 14 -10.36 -12.97 -17.00
CA ALA A 14 -11.07 -13.20 -18.26
C ALA A 14 -11.60 -14.63 -18.35
N ALA A 15 -12.32 -14.95 -19.43
CA ALA A 15 -12.94 -16.26 -19.62
C ALA A 15 -11.90 -17.38 -19.89
N ASP A 16 -10.69 -17.02 -20.28
CA ASP A 16 -9.54 -17.90 -20.49
C ASP A 16 -8.61 -17.96 -19.27
N ASP A 17 -9.12 -17.58 -18.10
CA ASP A 17 -8.41 -17.49 -16.84
C ASP A 17 -7.27 -16.46 -16.76
N SER A 18 -7.02 -15.68 -17.82
CA SER A 18 -5.99 -14.62 -17.83
C SER A 18 -6.40 -13.41 -16.98
N TRP A 19 -5.41 -12.68 -16.43
CA TRP A 19 -5.66 -11.45 -15.70
C TRP A 19 -5.73 -10.23 -16.63
N VAL A 20 -6.77 -9.42 -16.45
CA VAL A 20 -7.00 -8.17 -17.20
C VAL A 20 -7.01 -7.00 -16.23
N ALA A 21 -6.07 -6.07 -16.39
CA ALA A 21 -6.03 -4.83 -15.64
C ALA A 21 -7.28 -3.97 -15.92
N VAL A 22 -7.88 -3.43 -14.86
CA VAL A 22 -9.07 -2.57 -14.93
C VAL A 22 -8.70 -1.17 -14.44
N ALA A 23 -8.77 -0.20 -15.34
CA ALA A 23 -8.52 1.21 -15.07
C ALA A 23 -9.78 2.03 -15.35
N LYS A 24 -10.04 3.07 -14.55
CA LYS A 24 -11.11 4.02 -14.84
C LYS A 24 -10.68 4.94 -15.99
N THR A 25 -11.46 4.96 -17.05
CA THR A 25 -11.19 5.71 -18.30
C THR A 25 -11.51 7.20 -18.23
N SER A 26 -11.87 7.76 -17.06
CA SER A 26 -12.23 9.19 -16.96
C SER A 26 -10.99 10.09 -16.99
N THR A 27 -11.03 11.11 -17.83
CA THR A 27 -9.94 12.05 -18.16
C THR A 27 -9.30 12.73 -16.95
N ASP A 28 -10.07 13.04 -15.89
CA ASP A 28 -9.57 13.79 -14.74
C ASP A 28 -9.19 12.93 -13.51
N LYS A 29 -9.42 11.61 -13.56
CA LYS A 29 -9.21 10.70 -12.41
C LYS A 29 -8.78 9.30 -12.84
N GLY A 30 -7.80 9.22 -13.73
CA GLY A 30 -7.22 7.96 -14.18
C GLY A 30 -6.74 7.13 -12.98
N SER A 31 -7.29 5.93 -12.80
CA SER A 31 -6.76 4.97 -11.83
C SER A 31 -5.84 3.99 -12.54
N LYS A 32 -4.71 3.65 -11.93
CA LYS A 32 -3.86 2.55 -12.43
C LYS A 32 -4.58 1.22 -12.20
N GLY A 33 -4.83 0.47 -13.26
CA GLY A 33 -5.24 -0.94 -13.17
C GLY A 33 -4.08 -1.80 -12.68
N GLY A 34 -4.29 -3.11 -12.57
CA GLY A 34 -3.27 -4.07 -12.18
C GLY A 34 -3.09 -4.22 -10.67
N ARG A 35 -2.44 -5.32 -10.29
CA ARG A 35 -2.07 -5.59 -8.89
C ARG A 35 -1.01 -4.59 -8.45
N LYS A 36 -1.02 -4.25 -7.16
CA LYS A 36 -0.09 -3.25 -6.60
C LYS A 36 0.65 -3.81 -5.40
N GLY A 37 1.93 -3.47 -5.33
CA GLY A 37 2.73 -3.54 -4.11
C GLY A 37 2.98 -2.14 -3.58
N ALA A 38 2.84 -1.94 -2.28
CA ALA A 38 3.13 -0.67 -1.63
C ALA A 38 4.32 -0.82 -0.68
N PHE A 39 5.29 0.08 -0.82
CA PHE A 39 6.56 0.08 -0.08
C PHE A 39 6.90 1.48 0.40
N ARG A 40 7.61 1.58 1.51
CA ARG A 40 8.14 2.83 2.04
C ARG A 40 9.65 2.83 1.96
N THR A 41 10.23 3.79 1.25
CA THR A 41 11.68 4.01 1.28
C THR A 41 12.06 4.84 2.51
N LEU A 42 13.18 4.47 3.14
CA LEU A 42 13.73 5.18 4.28
C LEU A 42 15.14 5.68 3.94
N ARG A 43 15.48 6.89 4.37
CA ARG A 43 16.84 7.43 4.35
C ARG A 43 17.25 7.78 5.76
N ARG A 44 18.24 7.05 6.30
CA ARG A 44 18.72 7.21 7.69
C ARG A 44 17.58 7.12 8.73
N GLY A 45 16.65 6.18 8.53
CA GLY A 45 15.49 5.97 9.40
C GLY A 45 14.29 6.88 9.13
N THR A 46 14.41 7.90 8.29
CA THR A 46 13.30 8.80 7.95
C THR A 46 12.66 8.42 6.62
N ALA A 47 11.32 8.37 6.58
CA ALA A 47 10.52 8.08 5.41
C ALA A 47 10.71 9.14 4.33
N THR A 48 10.98 8.67 3.10
CA THR A 48 11.23 9.54 1.96
C THR A 48 10.20 9.40 0.84
N THR A 49 9.61 8.22 0.63
CA THR A 49 8.66 7.99 -0.47
C THR A 49 7.78 6.79 -0.16
N GLU A 50 6.52 6.88 -0.55
CA GLU A 50 5.66 5.71 -0.73
C GLU A 50 5.77 5.24 -2.18
N LEU A 51 6.51 4.16 -2.42
CA LEU A 51 6.63 3.51 -3.72
C LEU A 51 5.46 2.55 -3.93
N VAL A 52 4.70 2.77 -5.00
CA VAL A 52 3.66 1.86 -5.47
C VAL A 52 4.13 1.21 -6.75
N THR A 53 4.39 -0.09 -6.70
CA THR A 53 4.61 -0.88 -7.90
C THR A 53 3.30 -1.36 -8.49
N VAL A 54 3.22 -1.44 -9.81
CA VAL A 54 2.01 -1.87 -10.54
C VAL A 54 2.41 -2.98 -11.52
N SER A 55 1.78 -4.14 -11.39
CA SER A 55 1.90 -5.25 -12.35
C SER A 55 0.58 -5.41 -13.10
N ASP A 56 0.66 -5.66 -14.41
CA ASP A 56 -0.53 -5.86 -15.26
C ASP A 56 -1.31 -7.12 -14.85
N GLY A 57 -0.60 -8.13 -14.35
CA GLY A 57 -1.15 -9.39 -13.86
C GLY A 57 -1.25 -9.50 -12.34
N PHE A 58 -1.82 -10.63 -11.88
CA PHE A 58 -1.99 -10.99 -10.47
C PHE A 58 -1.17 -12.21 -10.05
N GLU A 59 -0.40 -12.79 -10.98
CA GLU A 59 0.41 -14.00 -10.79
C GLU A 59 1.55 -13.76 -9.81
N THR A 60 2.17 -12.57 -9.86
CA THR A 60 3.27 -12.19 -8.97
C THR A 60 2.79 -11.23 -7.90
N VAL A 61 3.21 -11.48 -6.65
CA VAL A 61 2.99 -10.56 -5.53
C VAL A 61 4.30 -9.80 -5.34
N PRO A 62 4.34 -8.47 -5.53
CA PRO A 62 5.53 -7.72 -5.16
C PRO A 62 5.82 -7.92 -3.67
N THR A 63 7.04 -8.34 -3.36
CA THR A 63 7.49 -8.64 -1.99
C THR A 63 8.57 -7.67 -1.56
N GLY A 64 8.88 -7.65 -0.26
CA GLY A 64 10.02 -6.87 0.26
C GLY A 64 11.37 -7.29 -0.34
N ALA A 65 11.48 -8.52 -0.87
CA ALA A 65 12.71 -8.99 -1.53
C ALA A 65 12.99 -8.23 -2.83
N ASP A 66 11.95 -7.73 -3.51
CA ASP A 66 12.08 -6.98 -4.76
C ASP A 66 12.56 -5.53 -4.52
N HIS A 67 12.48 -5.06 -3.26
CA HIS A 67 12.83 -3.70 -2.86
C HIS A 67 13.61 -3.72 -1.54
N PRO A 68 14.89 -4.15 -1.54
CA PRO A 68 15.68 -4.33 -0.31
C PRO A 68 15.86 -3.03 0.48
N ASP A 69 15.82 -1.88 -0.19
CA ASP A 69 15.92 -0.55 0.42
C ASP A 69 14.55 0.04 0.86
N ALA A 70 13.48 -0.76 0.79
CA ALA A 70 12.14 -0.32 1.11
C ALA A 70 11.39 -1.34 1.99
N ARG A 71 10.60 -0.82 2.94
CA ARG A 71 9.76 -1.64 3.82
C ARG A 71 8.40 -1.87 3.16
N PRO A 72 7.89 -3.10 3.04
CA PRO A 72 6.52 -3.33 2.56
C PRO A 72 5.49 -2.70 3.53
N LEU A 73 4.42 -2.15 2.96
CA LEU A 73 3.31 -1.52 3.70
C LEU A 73 2.10 -2.43 3.85
N GLN A 74 1.95 -3.39 2.94
CA GLN A 74 0.85 -4.35 2.96
C GLN A 74 1.27 -5.63 3.70
N VAL A 75 0.37 -6.13 4.54
CA VAL A 75 0.50 -7.42 5.22
C VAL A 75 -0.76 -8.24 4.98
N ARG A 76 -0.63 -9.56 4.96
CA ARG A 76 -1.76 -10.48 4.77
C ARG A 76 -2.47 -10.68 6.10
N LEU A 77 -3.66 -10.11 6.24
CA LEU A 77 -4.50 -10.28 7.44
C LEU A 77 -5.47 -11.47 7.33
N VAL A 78 -5.81 -11.85 6.10
CA VAL A 78 -6.75 -12.93 5.79
C VAL A 78 -6.22 -13.70 4.59
N GLU A 79 -6.25 -15.03 4.67
CA GLU A 79 -5.88 -15.94 3.58
C GLU A 79 -7.01 -16.97 3.40
N HIS A 80 -7.54 -17.09 2.17
CA HIS A 80 -8.63 -18.03 1.86
C HIS A 80 -9.83 -17.97 2.84
N GLY A 81 -10.19 -16.74 3.27
CA GLY A 81 -11.29 -16.52 4.21
C GLY A 81 -10.95 -16.81 5.68
N GLN A 82 -9.72 -17.24 5.97
CA GLN A 82 -9.23 -17.46 7.33
C GLN A 82 -8.43 -16.24 7.80
N PRO A 83 -8.90 -15.52 8.83
CA PRO A 83 -8.11 -14.43 9.43
C PRO A 83 -6.92 -15.00 10.19
N ASP A 84 -5.78 -14.32 10.12
CA ASP A 84 -4.60 -14.67 10.92
C ASP A 84 -4.89 -14.39 12.40
N PRO A 85 -4.88 -15.42 13.28
CA PRO A 85 -5.15 -15.25 14.70
C PRO A 85 -4.21 -14.26 15.40
N ALA A 86 -2.99 -14.07 14.90
CA ALA A 86 -2.04 -13.11 15.47
C ALA A 86 -2.58 -11.68 15.42
N HIS A 87 -3.43 -11.36 14.45
CA HIS A 87 -4.01 -10.02 14.27
C HIS A 87 -5.38 -9.82 14.94
N LEU A 88 -5.85 -10.80 15.71
CA LEU A 88 -7.16 -10.77 16.36
C LEU A 88 -7.06 -10.51 17.86
N GLY A 89 -8.18 -10.10 18.45
CA GLY A 89 -8.33 -9.93 19.89
C GLY A 89 -7.46 -8.83 20.49
N VAL A 90 -7.29 -8.89 21.81
CA VAL A 90 -6.58 -7.86 22.59
C VAL A 90 -5.12 -7.73 22.16
N GLU A 91 -4.44 -8.86 21.91
CA GLU A 91 -3.03 -8.84 21.49
C GLU A 91 -2.87 -8.22 20.10
N GLY A 92 -3.75 -8.54 19.16
CA GLY A 92 -3.78 -7.88 17.84
C GLY A 92 -3.88 -6.35 17.95
N VAL A 93 -4.69 -5.84 18.89
CA VAL A 93 -4.79 -4.40 19.16
C VAL A 93 -3.49 -3.83 19.74
N HIS A 94 -2.84 -4.53 20.67
CA HIS A 94 -1.54 -4.10 21.21
C HIS A 94 -0.47 -4.04 20.12
N MET A 95 -0.41 -5.05 19.25
CA MET A 95 0.50 -5.05 18.11
C MET A 95 0.22 -3.90 17.14
N ALA A 96 -1.05 -3.61 16.84
CA ALA A 96 -1.43 -2.49 15.98
C ALA A 96 -1.00 -1.14 16.57
N ARG A 97 -1.16 -0.94 17.88
CA ARG A 97 -0.69 0.26 18.58
C ARG A 97 0.83 0.39 18.53
N ALA A 98 1.55 -0.69 18.79
CA ALA A 98 3.00 -0.72 18.75
C ALA A 98 3.52 -0.46 17.33
N HIS A 99 2.88 -1.03 16.31
CA HIS A 99 3.18 -0.77 14.90
C HIS A 99 2.96 0.70 14.55
N HIS A 100 1.81 1.28 14.93
CA HIS A 100 1.50 2.68 14.69
C HIS A 100 2.51 3.63 15.32
N ALA A 101 2.92 3.37 16.57
CA ALA A 101 3.95 4.16 17.24
C ALA A 101 5.28 4.14 16.47
N ARG A 102 5.78 2.94 16.12
CA ARG A 102 7.02 2.77 15.35
C ARG A 102 6.96 3.45 13.98
N VAL A 103 5.87 3.28 13.24
CA VAL A 103 5.73 3.85 11.89
C VAL A 103 5.58 5.37 11.90
N ARG A 104 5.04 5.95 12.98
CA ARG A 104 4.99 7.40 13.16
C ARG A 104 6.38 8.00 13.42
N GLU A 105 7.27 7.28 14.08
CA GLU A 105 8.65 7.72 14.33
C GLU A 105 9.49 7.80 13.04
N GLU A 106 9.13 7.02 12.02
CA GLU A 106 9.77 7.10 10.70
C GLU A 106 9.45 8.40 9.96
N LEU A 107 8.35 9.10 10.29
CA LEU A 107 7.87 10.22 9.48
C LEU A 107 8.76 11.47 9.65
N PRO A 108 8.94 12.28 8.60
CA PRO A 108 9.60 13.58 8.74
C PRO A 108 8.79 14.50 9.67
N VAL A 109 9.46 15.40 10.39
CA VAL A 109 8.83 16.30 11.38
C VAL A 109 7.62 17.05 10.82
N GLN A 110 7.68 17.50 9.57
CA GLN A 110 6.59 18.18 8.88
C GLN A 110 5.29 17.35 8.78
N ALA A 111 5.38 16.01 8.81
CA ALA A 111 4.23 15.10 8.82
C ALA A 111 3.47 15.11 10.15
N LEU A 112 4.05 15.68 11.21
CA LEU A 112 3.45 15.80 12.53
C LEU A 112 2.71 17.14 12.73
N ALA A 113 2.76 18.04 11.73
CA ALA A 113 2.05 19.30 11.77
C ALA A 113 0.54 19.08 11.81
N LEU A 114 -0.17 19.88 12.61
CA LEU A 114 -1.63 19.82 12.75
C LEU A 114 -2.38 20.85 11.87
N SER A 115 -1.63 21.76 11.23
CA SER A 115 -2.17 22.67 10.22
C SER A 115 -2.49 21.91 8.93
N ARG A 116 -3.41 22.46 8.12
CA ARG A 116 -3.66 21.89 6.78
C ARG A 116 -2.38 21.93 5.96
N SER A 117 -2.00 20.80 5.40
CA SER A 117 -0.86 20.65 4.50
C SER A 117 -1.13 19.53 3.51
N ASP A 118 -0.30 19.47 2.47
CA ASP A 118 -0.21 18.33 1.57
C ASP A 118 0.46 17.12 2.26
N PRO A 119 0.38 15.92 1.66
CA PRO A 119 1.11 14.75 2.15
C PRO A 119 2.61 15.04 2.31
N ALA A 120 3.16 14.69 3.46
CA ALA A 120 4.55 15.03 3.82
C ALA A 120 5.63 14.24 3.08
N ILE A 121 5.25 13.12 2.44
CA ILE A 121 6.10 12.30 1.59
C ILE A 121 5.37 12.02 0.27
N PRO A 122 6.09 12.03 -0.87
CA PRO A 122 5.49 11.77 -2.17
C PRO A 122 5.09 10.30 -2.31
N THR A 123 4.04 10.06 -3.11
CA THR A 123 3.73 8.73 -3.66
C THR A 123 4.27 8.64 -5.07
N VAL A 124 5.09 7.62 -5.36
CA VAL A 124 5.70 7.38 -6.67
C VAL A 124 5.21 6.05 -7.22
N TYR A 125 4.76 6.04 -8.48
CA TYR A 125 4.34 4.83 -9.17
C TYR A 125 5.46 4.30 -10.07
N ARG A 126 5.66 2.97 -10.08
CA ARG A 126 6.49 2.26 -11.05
C ARG A 126 5.72 1.08 -11.63
N ASP A 127 5.72 0.98 -12.94
CA ASP A 127 5.22 -0.22 -13.62
C ASP A 127 6.33 -1.29 -13.56
N VAL A 128 5.94 -2.54 -13.24
CA VAL A 128 6.85 -3.70 -13.20
C VAL A 128 6.51 -4.58 -14.39
N GLN A 129 7.51 -4.93 -15.19
CA GLN A 129 7.37 -5.83 -16.33
C GLN A 129 7.31 -7.29 -15.90
#